data_AF-A0A7Y7LRF6-F1
#
_entry.id   AF-A0A7Y7LRF6-F1
#
_cell.length_a   1.000
_cell.length_b   1.000
_cell.length_c   1.000
_cell.angle_alpha   90.00
_cell.angle_beta   90.00
_cell.angle_gamma   90.00
#
_symmetry.space_group_name_H-M   'P 1'
#
loop_
_entity.id
_entity.type
_entity.pdbx_description
1 polymer ?
#
loop_
_entity_poly.entity_id
_entity_poly.type
_entity_poly.pdbx_seq_one_letter_code
_entity_poly.pdbx_strand_id
1 'polypeptide(L)'
;MNTRAPLARGAGQRGAALLIGMIMLLLITLVVTAGFNLSNANLKAVGNLQARNEAVAAGNRAIEEVATSLLVPGSDGSPTLAAPQQTVSMVDIDNDGVTDYIVTVAPPVCVRATKALDTGGGGTTGPGGITGGASSSGSGLSTLPDQYNSVWDISTTVTDARNTNGATTAVRQGVRALLNKAQFEAFCAS
;
A
#
# COMPACT_ATOMS: atom_id res chain seq x y z
N MET A 1 30.51 -50.02 75.32
CA MET A 1 31.43 -48.90 74.99
C MET A 1 30.82 -48.15 73.82
N ASN A 2 30.15 -47.01 74.06
CA ASN A 2 29.55 -46.19 73.01
C ASN A 2 30.25 -44.83 72.99
N THR A 3 31.18 -44.65 72.05
CA THR A 3 31.84 -43.39 71.74
C THR A 3 30.94 -42.56 70.82
N ARG A 4 30.46 -41.40 71.31
CA ARG A 4 29.73 -40.43 70.48
C ARG A 4 30.71 -39.52 69.75
N ALA A 5 30.57 -39.41 68.44
CA ALA A 5 31.33 -38.48 67.60
C ALA A 5 30.75 -37.04 67.68
N PRO A 6 31.59 -35.99 67.68
CA PRO A 6 31.12 -34.61 67.60
C PRO A 6 30.83 -34.22 66.14
N LEU A 7 29.65 -33.64 65.90
CA LEU A 7 29.30 -33.01 64.62
C LEU A 7 29.97 -31.64 64.55
N ALA A 8 30.96 -31.49 63.66
CA ALA A 8 31.56 -30.21 63.33
C ALA A 8 30.55 -29.33 62.57
N ARG A 9 30.10 -28.24 63.19
CA ARG A 9 29.27 -27.20 62.55
C ARG A 9 30.17 -26.25 61.77
N GLY A 10 30.12 -26.32 60.44
CA GLY A 10 30.89 -25.46 59.54
C GLY A 10 30.46 -23.99 59.61
N ALA A 11 31.28 -23.14 60.22
CA ALA A 11 31.06 -21.69 60.33
C ALA A 11 31.47 -20.89 59.06
N GLY A 12 32.06 -21.54 58.05
CA GLY A 12 32.54 -20.88 56.82
C GLY A 12 31.50 -20.68 55.70
N GLN A 13 30.27 -21.20 55.85
CA GLN A 13 29.28 -21.23 54.75
C GLN A 13 28.46 -19.93 54.57
N ARG A 14 28.48 -19.01 55.54
CA ARG A 14 27.61 -17.81 55.51
C ARG A 14 28.05 -16.75 54.49
N GLY A 15 29.36 -16.59 54.25
CA GLY A 15 29.88 -15.61 53.28
C GLY A 15 29.71 -16.04 51.82
N ALA A 16 29.94 -17.33 51.54
CA ALA A 16 29.82 -17.89 50.19
C ALA A 16 28.36 -17.86 49.69
N ALA A 17 27.39 -18.13 50.55
CA ALA A 17 25.97 -18.09 50.18
C ALA A 17 25.49 -16.68 49.80
N LEU A 18 25.99 -15.62 50.47
CA LEU A 18 25.67 -14.23 50.13
C LEU A 18 26.26 -13.80 48.79
N LEU A 19 27.51 -14.17 48.50
CA LEU A 19 28.16 -13.89 47.22
C LEU A 19 27.45 -14.59 46.06
N ILE A 20 27.15 -15.88 46.23
CA ILE A 20 26.40 -16.66 45.24
C ILE A 20 25.00 -16.07 45.04
N GLY A 21 24.32 -15.66 46.12
CA GLY A 21 23.03 -14.99 46.06
C GLY A 21 23.08 -13.67 45.28
N MET A 22 24.12 -12.86 45.49
CA MET A 22 24.30 -11.60 44.77
C MET A 22 24.59 -11.83 43.28
N ILE A 23 25.44 -12.79 42.96
CA ILE A 23 25.73 -13.19 41.57
C ILE A 23 24.45 -13.69 40.90
N MET A 24 23.69 -14.56 41.55
CA MET A 24 22.42 -15.06 41.01
C MET A 24 21.40 -13.94 40.79
N LEU A 25 21.28 -12.99 41.73
CA LEU A 25 20.38 -11.86 41.60
C LEU A 25 20.79 -10.93 40.43
N LEU A 26 22.09 -10.76 40.22
CA LEU A 26 22.64 -10.02 39.07
C LEU A 26 22.36 -10.75 37.75
N LEU A 27 22.53 -12.08 37.71
CA LEU A 27 22.20 -12.86 36.52
C LEU A 27 20.70 -12.82 36.19
N ILE A 28 19.83 -12.94 37.19
CA ILE A 28 18.37 -12.86 36.99
C ILE A 28 17.98 -11.48 36.47
N THR A 29 18.51 -10.40 37.07
CA THR A 29 18.22 -9.03 36.59
C THR A 29 18.72 -8.80 35.16
N LEU A 30 19.89 -9.35 34.80
CA LEU A 30 20.39 -9.29 33.42
C LEU A 30 19.48 -10.03 32.44
N VAL A 31 19.01 -11.23 32.79
CA VAL A 31 18.10 -12.01 31.95
C VAL A 31 16.75 -11.31 31.79
N VAL A 32 16.19 -10.76 32.87
CA VAL A 32 14.91 -10.04 32.85
C VAL A 32 15.00 -8.77 32.00
N THR A 33 16.07 -7.97 32.18
CA THR A 33 16.28 -6.75 31.38
C THR A 33 16.53 -7.06 29.91
N ALA A 34 17.30 -8.11 29.60
CA ALA A 34 17.48 -8.60 28.23
C ALA A 34 16.14 -9.04 27.61
N GLY A 35 15.31 -9.76 28.37
CA GLY A 35 13.97 -10.16 27.95
C GLY A 35 13.07 -8.98 27.61
N PHE A 36 13.00 -7.96 28.47
CA PHE A 36 12.21 -6.75 28.21
C PHE A 36 12.71 -5.96 27.00
N ASN A 37 14.03 -5.84 26.83
CA ASN A 37 14.60 -5.15 25.68
C ASN A 37 14.25 -5.87 24.36
N LEU A 38 14.31 -7.20 24.35
CA LEU A 38 13.90 -8.00 23.19
C LEU A 38 12.41 -7.85 22.89
N SER A 39 11.55 -7.89 23.92
CA SER A 39 10.11 -7.65 23.76
C SER A 39 9.81 -6.27 23.18
N ASN A 40 10.47 -5.22 23.69
CA ASN A 40 10.30 -3.86 23.18
C ASN A 40 10.78 -3.71 21.73
N ALA A 41 11.86 -4.40 21.34
CA ALA A 41 12.32 -4.42 19.95
C ALA A 41 11.28 -5.05 19.01
N ASN A 42 10.69 -6.17 19.42
CA ASN A 42 9.63 -6.84 18.66
C ASN A 42 8.37 -5.96 18.52
N LEU A 43 7.95 -5.28 19.60
CA LEU A 43 6.80 -4.37 19.56
C LEU A 43 7.03 -3.18 18.62
N LYS A 44 8.24 -2.60 18.61
CA LYS A 44 8.61 -1.57 17.63
C LYS A 44 8.56 -2.08 16.20
N ALA A 45 9.03 -3.31 15.96
CA ALA A 45 8.98 -3.91 14.63
C ALA A 45 7.53 -4.11 14.16
N VAL A 46 6.63 -4.59 15.03
CA VAL A 46 5.20 -4.75 14.71
C VAL A 46 4.55 -3.39 14.44
N GLY A 47 4.83 -2.36 15.24
CA GLY A 47 4.32 -1.01 15.00
C GLY A 47 4.77 -0.44 13.65
N ASN A 48 6.02 -0.66 13.26
CA ASN A 48 6.52 -0.24 11.94
C ASN A 48 5.83 -1.00 10.80
N LEU A 49 5.57 -2.30 10.97
CA LEU A 49 4.84 -3.10 9.99
C LEU A 49 3.37 -2.69 9.88
N GLN A 50 2.74 -2.38 11.02
CA GLN A 50 1.38 -1.85 11.06
C GLN A 50 1.28 -0.53 10.28
N ALA A 51 2.11 0.45 10.60
CA ALA A 51 2.12 1.75 9.90
C ALA A 51 2.38 1.60 8.40
N ARG A 52 3.24 0.65 8.00
CA ARG A 52 3.49 0.34 6.59
C ARG A 52 2.26 -0.27 5.91
N ASN A 53 1.58 -1.20 6.56
CA ASN A 53 0.39 -1.84 5.99
C ASN A 53 -0.78 -0.86 5.86
N GLU A 54 -0.98 -0.01 6.87
CA GLU A 54 -1.96 1.08 6.84
C GLU A 54 -1.67 2.07 5.71
N ALA A 55 -0.42 2.50 5.54
CA ALA A 55 -0.02 3.36 4.43
C ALA A 55 -0.28 2.74 3.06
N VAL A 56 0.00 1.43 2.88
CA VAL A 56 -0.31 0.72 1.62
C VAL A 56 -1.82 0.64 1.38
N ALA A 57 -2.61 0.36 2.42
CA ALA A 57 -4.07 0.32 2.31
C ALA A 57 -4.65 1.69 1.92
N ALA A 58 -4.17 2.78 2.54
CA ALA A 58 -4.53 4.15 2.18
C ALA A 58 -4.17 4.47 0.72
N GLY A 59 -2.98 4.07 0.27
CA GLY A 59 -2.54 4.22 -1.12
C GLY A 59 -3.47 3.51 -2.11
N ASN A 60 -3.86 2.25 -1.82
CA ASN A 60 -4.78 1.48 -2.66
C ASN A 60 -6.17 2.13 -2.73
N ARG A 61 -6.71 2.61 -1.61
CA ARG A 61 -7.99 3.35 -1.57
C ARG A 61 -7.97 4.56 -2.49
N ALA A 62 -6.93 5.39 -2.41
CA ALA A 62 -6.79 6.56 -3.27
C ALA A 62 -6.64 6.18 -4.75
N ILE A 63 -5.93 5.09 -5.05
CA ILE A 63 -5.84 4.56 -6.41
C ILE A 63 -7.21 4.13 -6.94
N GLU A 64 -8.05 3.47 -6.12
CA GLU A 64 -9.40 3.07 -6.53
C GLU A 64 -10.29 4.26 -6.86
N GLU A 65 -10.21 5.35 -6.08
CA GLU A 65 -10.92 6.61 -6.35
C GLU A 65 -10.51 7.21 -7.71
N VAL A 66 -9.19 7.31 -7.96
CA VAL A 66 -8.65 7.86 -9.22
C VAL A 66 -8.92 6.93 -10.40
N ALA A 67 -8.75 5.63 -10.22
CA ALA A 67 -9.03 4.63 -11.24
C ALA A 67 -10.52 4.67 -11.63
N THR A 68 -11.42 4.78 -10.66
CA THR A 68 -12.85 4.93 -10.94
C THR A 68 -13.13 6.20 -11.74
N SER A 69 -12.50 7.33 -11.39
CA SER A 69 -12.61 8.59 -12.13
C SER A 69 -12.10 8.49 -13.58
N LEU A 70 -11.03 7.72 -13.83
CA LEU A 70 -10.51 7.47 -15.18
C LEU A 70 -11.43 6.56 -16.01
N LEU A 71 -12.21 5.71 -15.35
CA LEU A 71 -13.06 4.70 -15.97
C LEU A 71 -14.52 5.12 -16.11
N VAL A 72 -14.94 6.32 -15.64
CA VAL A 72 -16.33 6.76 -15.78
C VAL A 72 -16.68 6.90 -17.27
N PRO A 73 -17.60 6.07 -17.80
CA PRO A 73 -18.20 6.34 -19.09
C PRO A 73 -19.09 7.58 -18.95
N GLY A 74 -18.92 8.55 -19.85
CA GLY A 74 -19.89 9.58 -20.12
C GLY A 74 -21.27 9.02 -20.43
N SER A 75 -22.24 9.91 -20.48
CA SER A 75 -23.65 9.60 -20.74
C SER A 75 -23.91 8.84 -22.06
N ASP A 76 -22.91 8.77 -22.95
CA ASP A 76 -22.92 8.06 -24.23
C ASP A 76 -22.12 6.74 -24.22
N GLY A 77 -21.60 6.31 -23.07
CA GLY A 77 -20.75 5.12 -22.96
C GLY A 77 -19.28 5.35 -23.36
N SER A 78 -18.93 6.54 -23.83
CA SER A 78 -17.54 6.91 -24.12
C SER A 78 -16.80 7.28 -22.82
N PRO A 79 -15.50 7.03 -22.65
CA PRO A 79 -14.81 7.47 -21.43
C PRO A 79 -14.89 9.01 -21.30
N THR A 80 -15.36 9.56 -20.18
CA THR A 80 -15.21 11.01 -19.93
C THR A 80 -13.90 11.24 -19.20
N LEU A 81 -12.85 11.55 -19.96
CA LEU A 81 -11.56 11.91 -19.37
C LEU A 81 -11.49 13.43 -19.24
N ALA A 82 -11.78 13.93 -18.04
CA ALA A 82 -11.05 15.11 -17.58
C ALA A 82 -9.56 14.78 -17.63
N ALA A 83 -8.71 15.73 -18.04
CA ALA A 83 -7.27 15.51 -18.09
C ALA A 83 -6.79 14.92 -16.74
N PRO A 84 -5.97 13.86 -16.74
CA PRO A 84 -5.48 13.30 -15.48
C PRO A 84 -4.76 14.39 -14.70
N GLN A 85 -5.31 14.79 -13.56
CA GLN A 85 -4.73 15.80 -12.69
C GLN A 85 -4.13 15.14 -11.46
N GLN A 86 -3.19 15.85 -10.84
CA GLN A 86 -2.72 15.48 -9.52
C GLN A 86 -3.91 15.57 -8.55
N THR A 87 -4.09 14.56 -7.71
CA THR A 87 -5.12 14.55 -6.68
C THR A 87 -4.50 14.24 -5.32
N VAL A 88 -5.20 14.66 -4.28
CA VAL A 88 -4.81 14.38 -2.89
C VAL A 88 -6.00 13.73 -2.21
N SER A 89 -5.80 12.52 -1.67
CA SER A 89 -6.78 11.81 -0.87
C SER A 89 -6.34 11.82 0.59
N MET A 90 -7.24 12.23 1.48
CA MET A 90 -7.02 12.26 2.92
C MET A 90 -7.71 11.03 3.50
N VAL A 91 -6.93 10.11 4.05
CA VAL A 91 -7.44 8.84 4.59
C VAL A 91 -7.37 8.88 6.11
N ASP A 92 -8.51 8.68 6.73
CA ASP A 92 -8.73 8.43 8.15
C ASP A 92 -8.99 6.92 8.28
N ILE A 93 -8.04 6.17 8.85
CA ILE A 93 -8.08 4.70 8.83
C ILE A 93 -8.77 4.09 10.06
N ASP A 94 -8.73 4.79 11.19
CA ASP A 94 -9.42 4.40 12.43
C ASP A 94 -10.74 5.13 12.66
N ASN A 95 -11.09 6.05 11.75
CA ASN A 95 -12.34 6.78 11.69
C ASN A 95 -12.57 7.65 12.93
N ASP A 96 -11.49 8.25 13.45
CA ASP A 96 -11.51 9.15 14.62
C ASP A 96 -11.84 10.61 14.27
N GLY A 97 -11.95 10.93 12.97
CA GLY A 97 -12.24 12.27 12.45
C GLY A 97 -10.99 13.11 12.17
N VAL A 98 -9.79 12.56 12.35
CA VAL A 98 -8.50 13.16 12.02
C VAL A 98 -7.90 12.42 10.82
N THR A 99 -7.26 13.15 9.91
CA THR A 99 -6.55 12.51 8.80
C THR A 99 -5.27 11.85 9.31
N ASP A 100 -5.15 10.54 9.09
CA ASP A 100 -3.95 9.76 9.42
C ASP A 100 -2.93 9.78 8.29
N TYR A 101 -3.39 9.66 7.04
CA TYR A 101 -2.54 9.54 5.87
C TYR A 101 -2.96 10.51 4.78
N ILE A 102 -1.97 11.20 4.22
CA ILE A 102 -2.12 12.07 3.05
C ILE A 102 -1.53 11.35 1.85
N VAL A 103 -2.39 10.96 0.91
CA VAL A 103 -2.00 10.29 -0.31
C VAL A 103 -1.98 11.28 -1.45
N THR A 104 -0.80 11.55 -1.99
CA THR A 104 -0.63 12.35 -3.20
C THR A 104 -0.57 11.43 -4.41
N VAL A 105 -1.51 11.58 -5.34
CA VAL A 105 -1.55 10.80 -6.59
C VAL A 105 -1.02 11.68 -7.70
N ALA A 106 0.08 11.27 -8.33
CA ALA A 106 0.60 11.97 -9.50
C ALA A 106 -0.39 11.85 -10.67
N PRO A 107 -0.40 12.80 -11.61
CA PRO A 107 -1.19 12.68 -12.84
C PRO A 107 -0.98 11.31 -13.50
N PRO A 108 -2.03 10.49 -13.67
CA PRO A 108 -1.93 9.21 -14.35
C PRO A 108 -1.29 9.34 -15.74
N VAL A 109 -0.36 8.43 -16.06
CA VAL A 109 0.39 8.47 -17.33
C VAL A 109 0.00 7.29 -18.20
N CYS A 110 -0.29 7.55 -19.48
CA CYS A 110 -0.48 6.49 -20.46
C CYS A 110 0.89 5.89 -20.84
N VAL A 111 1.17 4.67 -20.37
CA VAL A 111 2.46 4.00 -20.61
C VAL A 111 2.47 3.16 -21.88
N ARG A 112 1.28 2.76 -22.37
CA ARG A 112 1.14 1.99 -23.61
C ARG A 112 -0.27 2.12 -24.15
N ALA A 113 -0.40 2.31 -25.45
CA ALA A 113 -1.67 2.17 -26.15
C ALA A 113 -1.48 1.36 -27.43
N THR A 114 -2.40 0.45 -27.70
CA THR A 114 -2.40 -0.38 -28.91
C THR A 114 -3.77 -0.32 -29.55
N LYS A 115 -3.82 -0.11 -30.87
CA LYS A 115 -5.08 -0.14 -31.62
C LYS A 115 -5.80 -1.48 -31.39
N ALA A 116 -7.03 -1.42 -30.93
CA ALA A 116 -7.90 -2.58 -30.86
C ALA A 116 -8.37 -2.92 -32.28
N LEU A 117 -8.19 -4.18 -32.67
CA LEU A 117 -8.67 -4.69 -33.95
C LEU A 117 -10.01 -5.38 -33.67
N ASP A 118 -11.11 -4.75 -34.06
CA ASP A 118 -12.43 -5.38 -34.01
C ASP A 118 -12.55 -6.38 -35.18
N THR A 119 -12.79 -7.66 -34.88
CA THR A 119 -13.04 -8.72 -35.88
C THR A 119 -14.51 -8.88 -36.28
N GLY A 120 -15.39 -7.97 -35.85
CA GLY A 120 -16.81 -7.98 -36.23
C GLY A 120 -17.43 -6.62 -35.95
N GLY A 121 -18.34 -6.16 -36.81
CA GLY A 121 -18.96 -4.82 -36.81
C GLY A 121 -19.88 -4.50 -35.62
N GLY A 122 -19.57 -4.98 -34.41
CA GLY A 122 -20.20 -4.57 -33.16
C GLY A 122 -19.13 -4.05 -32.22
N GLY A 123 -19.33 -2.86 -31.65
CA GLY A 123 -18.35 -2.21 -30.77
C GLY A 123 -17.86 -3.15 -29.68
N THR A 124 -16.55 -3.23 -29.48
CA THR A 124 -15.99 -4.09 -28.46
C THR A 124 -16.13 -3.48 -27.07
N THR A 125 -16.59 -4.29 -26.12
CA THR A 125 -16.60 -3.97 -24.70
C THR A 125 -15.26 -4.37 -24.10
N GLY A 126 -14.50 -3.39 -23.63
CA GLY A 126 -13.22 -3.63 -22.97
C GLY A 126 -13.37 -4.33 -21.62
N PRO A 127 -12.28 -4.82 -21.00
CA PRO A 127 -12.29 -5.51 -19.71
C PRO A 127 -12.86 -4.70 -18.52
N GLY A 128 -13.15 -3.41 -18.71
CA GLY A 128 -13.81 -2.53 -17.74
C GLY A 128 -15.31 -2.29 -18.02
N GLY A 129 -15.94 -3.06 -18.91
CA GLY A 129 -17.36 -2.87 -19.26
C GLY A 129 -17.64 -1.66 -20.15
N ILE A 130 -16.60 -0.92 -20.53
CA ILE A 130 -16.71 0.25 -21.40
C ILE A 130 -16.74 -0.24 -22.86
N THR A 131 -17.86 0.01 -23.53
CA THR A 131 -18.01 -0.22 -24.97
C THR A 131 -17.40 0.96 -25.69
N GLY A 132 -16.36 0.74 -26.49
CA GLY A 132 -15.78 1.83 -27.26
C GLY A 132 -16.83 2.38 -28.23
N GLY A 133 -17.06 3.69 -28.17
CA GLY A 133 -18.04 4.35 -29.02
C GLY A 133 -17.75 4.11 -30.50
N ALA A 134 -18.78 3.78 -31.27
CA ALA A 134 -18.71 3.71 -32.73
C ALA A 134 -18.40 5.11 -33.29
N SER A 135 -17.12 5.42 -33.54
CA SER A 135 -16.74 6.67 -34.22
C SER A 135 -17.04 6.55 -35.71
N SER A 136 -18.16 7.13 -36.16
CA SER A 136 -18.57 7.22 -37.55
C SER A 136 -17.96 8.46 -38.23
N SER A 137 -16.70 8.37 -38.61
CA SER A 137 -16.07 9.35 -39.54
C SER A 137 -15.79 8.73 -40.91
N GLY A 138 -16.68 7.83 -41.37
CA GLY A 138 -16.55 7.13 -42.65
C GLY A 138 -17.90 6.98 -43.35
N SER A 139 -17.94 7.45 -44.59
CA SER A 139 -19.07 7.30 -45.50
C SER A 139 -19.40 5.82 -45.73
N GLY A 140 -20.58 5.39 -45.27
CA GLY A 140 -21.38 4.39 -45.97
C GLY A 140 -20.83 2.98 -46.14
N LEU A 141 -20.12 2.40 -45.16
CA LEU A 141 -19.98 0.95 -44.97
C LEU A 141 -19.34 0.69 -43.60
N SER A 142 -20.11 0.25 -42.60
CA SER A 142 -19.71 -0.21 -41.25
C SER A 142 -18.22 -0.03 -40.90
N THR A 143 -17.76 1.22 -40.74
CA THR A 143 -16.38 1.49 -40.36
C THR A 143 -16.23 1.16 -38.89
N LEU A 144 -15.46 0.11 -38.60
CA LEU A 144 -15.12 -0.27 -37.23
C LEU A 144 -14.51 0.95 -36.51
N PRO A 145 -14.91 1.26 -35.28
CA PRO A 145 -14.37 2.39 -34.55
C PRO A 145 -12.84 2.26 -34.35
N ASP A 146 -12.11 3.37 -34.54
CA ASP A 146 -10.71 3.46 -34.12
C ASP A 146 -10.66 3.47 -32.58
N GLN A 147 -10.53 2.29 -31.99
CA GLN A 147 -10.41 2.08 -30.55
C GLN A 147 -8.97 1.68 -30.18
N TYR A 148 -8.57 1.99 -28.95
CA TYR A 148 -7.21 1.76 -28.45
C TYR A 148 -7.27 1.18 -27.04
N ASN A 149 -6.70 -0.01 -26.85
CA ASN A 149 -6.50 -0.57 -25.53
C ASN A 149 -5.28 0.11 -24.89
N SER A 150 -5.51 0.87 -23.83
CA SER A 150 -4.48 1.65 -23.13
C SER A 150 -4.16 1.06 -21.76
N VAL A 151 -2.90 1.23 -21.33
CA VAL A 151 -2.41 0.91 -19.99
C VAL A 151 -1.93 2.21 -19.36
N TRP A 152 -2.42 2.47 -18.15
CA TRP A 152 -2.13 3.64 -17.36
C TRP A 152 -1.32 3.25 -16.13
N ASP A 153 -0.24 3.98 -15.84
CA ASP A 153 0.46 3.90 -14.55
C ASP A 153 -0.08 4.98 -13.62
N ILE A 154 -0.59 4.55 -12.46
CA ILE A 154 -1.02 5.42 -11.38
C ILE A 154 0.00 5.29 -10.27
N SER A 155 0.70 6.37 -9.98
CA SER A 155 1.71 6.41 -8.91
C SER A 155 1.28 7.31 -7.77
N THR A 156 1.42 6.82 -6.55
CA THR A 156 1.07 7.55 -5.33
C THR A 156 2.26 7.69 -4.41
N THR A 157 2.26 8.75 -3.61
CA THR A 157 3.15 8.93 -2.46
C THR A 157 2.30 9.19 -1.23
N VAL A 158 2.39 8.28 -0.27
CA VAL A 158 1.67 8.29 1.00
C VAL A 158 2.58 8.86 2.07
N THR A 159 2.09 9.89 2.75
CA THR A 159 2.75 10.54 3.88
C THR A 159 1.90 10.33 5.13
N ASP A 160 2.53 9.94 6.23
CA ASP A 160 1.87 9.87 7.54
C ASP A 160 1.68 11.30 8.07
N ALA A 161 0.42 11.71 8.25
CA ALA A 161 0.05 13.04 8.74
C ALA A 161 0.37 13.20 10.24
N ARG A 162 0.40 12.09 10.99
CA ARG A 162 0.73 12.04 12.42
C ARG A 162 2.25 12.11 12.62
N ASN A 163 3.03 11.71 11.62
CA ASN A 163 4.48 11.79 11.63
C ASN A 163 5.02 12.23 10.25
N THR A 164 5.06 13.55 10.03
CA THR A 164 5.53 14.15 8.77
C THR A 164 7.02 13.93 8.48
N ASN A 165 7.81 13.50 9.47
CA ASN A 165 9.20 13.08 9.31
C ASN A 165 9.35 11.55 9.16
N GLY A 166 8.22 10.84 9.09
CA GLY A 166 8.14 9.39 8.98
C GLY A 166 8.44 8.87 7.58
N ALA A 167 8.38 7.55 7.42
CA ALA A 167 8.65 6.89 6.15
C ALA A 167 7.55 7.19 5.12
N THR A 168 7.94 7.73 3.96
CA THR A 168 7.06 7.86 2.80
C THR A 168 6.91 6.50 2.11
N THR A 169 5.69 6.07 1.85
CA THR A 169 5.41 4.83 1.12
C THR A 169 4.86 5.18 -0.26
N ALA A 170 5.38 4.55 -1.31
CA ALA A 170 4.84 4.73 -2.66
C ALA A 170 4.12 3.46 -3.12
N VAL A 171 2.93 3.61 -3.68
CA VAL A 171 2.16 2.53 -4.29
C VAL A 171 1.94 2.85 -5.77
N ARG A 172 2.14 1.85 -6.63
CA ARG A 172 1.93 1.96 -8.08
C ARG A 172 1.00 0.88 -8.57
N GLN A 173 0.08 1.24 -9.44
CA GLN A 173 -0.86 0.31 -10.03
C GLN A 173 -1.06 0.58 -11.52
N GLY A 174 -1.09 -0.50 -12.30
CA GLY A 174 -1.43 -0.47 -13.72
C GLY A 174 -2.93 -0.67 -13.93
N VAL A 175 -3.58 0.22 -14.68
CA VAL A 175 -5.00 0.11 -15.03
C VAL A 175 -5.16 0.04 -16.55
N ARG A 176 -6.10 -0.76 -17.04
CA ARG A 176 -6.42 -0.84 -18.47
C ARG A 176 -7.72 -0.09 -18.76
N ALA A 177 -7.68 0.75 -19.78
CA ALA A 177 -8.85 1.50 -20.25
C ALA A 177 -8.93 1.45 -21.78
N LEU A 178 -10.15 1.41 -22.30
CA LEU A 178 -10.40 1.48 -23.74
C LEU A 178 -10.63 2.94 -24.13
N LEU A 179 -9.86 3.44 -25.09
CA LEU A 179 -9.92 4.82 -25.58
C LEU A 179 -10.46 4.86 -27.01
N ASN A 180 -11.15 5.93 -27.38
CA ASN A 180 -11.40 6.28 -28.78
C ASN A 180 -10.19 7.03 -29.37
N LYS A 181 -10.23 7.29 -30.68
CA LYS A 181 -9.16 7.99 -31.40
C LYS A 181 -8.80 9.36 -30.82
N ALA A 182 -9.79 10.21 -30.57
CA ALA A 182 -9.54 11.57 -30.07
C ALA A 182 -8.85 11.54 -28.69
N GLN A 183 -9.24 10.60 -27.84
CA GLN A 183 -8.61 10.39 -26.52
C GLN A 183 -7.20 9.83 -26.64
N PHE A 184 -6.97 8.88 -27.54
CA PHE A 184 -5.64 8.37 -27.82
C PHE A 184 -4.72 9.52 -28.27
N GLU A 185 -5.17 10.35 -29.22
CA GLU A 185 -4.43 11.52 -29.72
C GLU A 185 -4.16 12.55 -28.61
N ALA A 186 -5.10 12.75 -27.69
CA ALA A 186 -4.96 13.72 -26.61
C ALA A 186 -4.03 13.27 -25.47
N PHE A 187 -3.99 11.96 -25.16
CA PHE A 187 -3.39 11.48 -23.90
C PHE A 187 -2.28 10.43 -24.06
N CYS A 188 -2.20 9.74 -25.20
CA CYS A 188 -1.31 8.59 -25.41
C CYS A 188 -0.45 8.68 -26.68
N ALA A 189 -0.66 9.69 -27.53
CA ALA A 189 0.03 9.83 -28.82
C ALA A 189 1.36 10.59 -28.76
N SER A 190 1.79 11.02 -27.56
CA SER A 190 3.07 11.69 -27.31
C SER A 190 4.23 10.71 -27.20
#